data_AF-A0AAW5MVF9-F1
#
_entry.id   AF-A0AAW5MVF9-F1
#
_cell.length_a   1.000
_cell.length_b   1.000
_cell.length_c   1.000
_cell.angle_alpha   90.00
_cell.angle_beta   90.00
_cell.angle_gamma   90.00
#
_symmetry.space_group_name_H-M   'P 1'
#
loop_
_entity.id
_entity.type
_entity.pdbx_description
1 polymer ?
#
loop_
_entity_poly.entity_id
_entity_poly.type
_entity_poly.pdbx_seq_one_letter_code
_entity_poly.pdbx_strand_id
1 'polypeptide(L)' 'FCPHAPPEGTACDKLRDGRHVGSVVVRRIVEREQPDLVLCGHIHEARGVDEIGPTRIVNPGPVSAGHYAVVTVDGEL' A
#
# COMPACT_ATOMS: atom_id res chain seq x y z
N PHE A 1 -4.67 -5.06 -7.45
CA PHE A 1 -5.76 -4.22 -6.90
C PHE A 1 -5.25 -2.80 -6.64
N CYS A 2 -6.01 -1.72 -6.93
CA CYS A 2 -5.49 -0.34 -6.86
C CYS A 2 -6.46 0.63 -6.16
N PRO A 3 -6.67 0.51 -4.83
CA PRO A 3 -7.47 1.46 -4.06
C PRO A 3 -6.72 2.79 -3.84
N HIS A 4 -7.43 3.91 -3.68
CA HIS A 4 -6.78 5.17 -3.29
C HIS A 4 -6.23 5.10 -1.86
N ALA A 5 -7.06 4.68 -0.89
CA ALA A 5 -6.67 4.55 0.50
C ALA A 5 -5.91 3.22 0.73
N PRO A 6 -4.87 3.22 1.58
CA PRO A 6 -4.15 2.02 1.94
C PRO A 6 -5.01 1.13 2.85
N PRO A 7 -4.77 -0.19 2.87
CA PRO A 7 -5.37 -1.06 3.88
C PRO A 7 -4.90 -0.67 5.28
N GLU A 8 -5.81 -0.72 6.25
CA GLU A 8 -5.48 -0.47 7.65
C GLU A 8 -4.45 -1.49 8.19
N GLY A 9 -3.58 -1.03 9.08
CA GLY A 9 -2.68 -1.89 9.86
C GLY A 9 -1.46 -2.35 9.06
N THR A 10 -0.93 -1.48 8.20
CA THR A 10 0.26 -1.70 7.38
C THR A 10 1.26 -0.55 7.55
N ALA A 11 2.49 -0.72 7.08
CA ALA A 11 3.44 0.38 6.96
C ALA A 11 2.95 1.49 6.01
N CYS A 12 2.05 1.15 5.08
CA CYS A 12 1.50 2.05 4.07
C CYS A 12 0.40 2.99 4.60
N ASP A 13 -0.05 2.82 5.84
CA ASP A 13 -1.07 3.66 6.47
C ASP A 13 -0.68 4.25 7.84
N LYS A 14 0.59 4.09 8.22
CA LYS A 14 1.11 4.51 9.52
C LYS A 14 1.56 5.96 9.52
N LEU A 15 0.97 6.77 10.40
CA LEU A 15 1.39 8.14 10.66
C LEU A 15 2.71 8.18 11.44
N ARG A 16 3.37 9.35 11.46
CA ARG A 16 4.62 9.56 12.22
C ARG A 16 4.48 9.29 13.72
N ASP A 17 3.29 9.51 14.28
CA ASP A 17 2.97 9.23 15.68
C ASP A 17 2.63 7.75 15.95
N GLY A 18 2.69 6.91 14.91
CA GLY A 18 2.52 5.47 14.99
C GLY A 18 1.08 4.98 14.80
N ARG A 19 0.08 5.87 14.68
CA ARG A 19 -1.30 5.47 14.44
C ARG A 19 -1.52 4.97 13.02
N HIS A 20 -2.40 4.00 12.86
CA HIS A 20 -2.89 3.51 11.58
C HIS A 20 -4.20 4.22 11.22
N VAL A 21 -4.27 4.77 10.01
CA VAL A 21 -5.44 5.53 9.52
C VAL A 21 -5.90 5.09 8.13
N GLY A 22 -5.52 3.86 7.74
CA GLY A 22 -5.94 3.22 6.51
C GLY A 22 -7.40 2.74 6.56
N SER A 23 -7.86 2.20 5.44
CA SER A 23 -9.23 1.73 5.29
C SER A 23 -9.38 0.29 5.77
N VAL A 24 -10.23 0.10 6.79
CA VAL A 24 -10.71 -1.21 7.26
C VAL A 24 -11.40 -2.00 6.14
N VAL A 25 -12.13 -1.31 5.24
CA VAL A 25 -12.84 -1.97 4.13
C VAL A 25 -11.85 -2.49 3.10
N VAL A 26 -10.84 -1.69 2.74
CA VAL A 26 -9.77 -2.13 1.84
C VAL A 26 -9.03 -3.32 2.45
N ARG A 27 -8.69 -3.25 3.75
CA ARG A 27 -8.07 -4.36 4.49
C ARG A 27 -8.87 -5.66 4.35
N ARG A 28 -10.19 -5.62 4.60
CA ARG A 28 -11.06 -6.80 4.47
C ARG A 28 -11.14 -7.35 3.05
N ILE A 29 -11.11 -6.49 2.03
CA ILE A 29 -11.07 -6.93 0.63
C ILE A 29 -9.76 -7.65 0.34
N VAL A 30 -8.63 -7.09 0.79
CA VAL A 30 -7.32 -7.71 0.60
C VAL A 30 -7.25 -9.07 1.31
N GLU A 31 -7.71 -9.15 2.56
CA GLU A 31 -7.72 -10.40 3.31
C GLU A 31 -8.57 -11.49 2.66
N ARG A 32 -9.70 -11.11 2.05
CA ARG A 32 -10.63 -12.05 1.40
C ARG A 32 -10.17 -12.51 0.02
N GLU A 33 -9.74 -11.56 -0.82
CA GLU A 33 -9.45 -11.81 -2.24
C GLU A 33 -7.99 -12.18 -2.50
N GLN A 34 -7.08 -11.83 -1.58
CA GLN A 34 -5.64 -12.12 -1.66
C GLN A 34 -4.99 -11.80 -3.02
N PRO A 35 -5.11 -10.56 -3.56
CA PRO A 35 -4.47 -10.22 -4.82
C PRO A 35 -2.94 -10.19 -4.68
N ASP A 36 -2.19 -10.51 -5.73
CA ASP A 36 -0.70 -10.52 -5.64
C ASP A 36 -0.10 -9.17 -5.25
N LEU A 37 -0.76 -8.08 -5.65
CA LEU A 37 -0.29 -6.71 -5.44
C LEU A 37 -1.42 -5.70 -5.19
N VAL A 38 -1.20 -4.80 -4.24
CA VAL A 38 -2.00 -3.62 -3.94
C VAL A 38 -1.15 -2.37 -4.13
N LEU A 39 -1.58 -1.49 -5.02
CA LEU A 39 -1.01 -0.16 -5.21
C LEU A 39 -1.94 0.88 -4.59
N CYS A 40 -1.45 1.68 -3.66
CA CYS A 40 -2.25 2.66 -2.92
C CYS A 40 -1.49 3.97 -2.69
N GLY A 41 -2.15 4.95 -2.07
CA GLY A 41 -1.56 6.25 -1.76
C GLY A 41 -2.23 6.89 -0.55
N HIS A 42 -2.79 8.08 -0.74
CA HIS A 42 -3.56 8.87 0.25
C HIS A 42 -2.75 9.42 1.44
N ILE A 43 -1.93 8.59 2.09
CA ILE A 43 -1.17 8.98 3.28
C ILE A 43 0.27 9.27 2.88
N HIS A 44 0.55 10.55 2.62
CA HIS A 44 1.81 11.00 2.02
C HIS A 44 3.06 10.69 2.85
N GLU A 45 2.93 10.62 4.18
CA GLU A 45 4.05 10.28 5.07
C GLU A 45 4.25 8.77 5.26
N ALA A 46 3.29 7.95 4.83
CA ALA A 46 3.33 6.49 4.93
C ALA A 46 3.82 5.84 3.63
N ARG A 47 4.85 6.43 3.00
CA ARG A 47 5.54 5.80 1.87
C ARG A 47 6.17 4.49 2.36
N GLY A 48 5.88 3.38 1.70
CA GLY A 48 6.36 2.08 2.15
C GLY A 48 5.91 0.91 1.29
N VAL A 49 6.43 -0.26 1.68
CA VAL A 49 6.02 -1.57 1.18
C VAL A 49 5.71 -2.43 2.40
N ASP A 50 4.64 -3.20 2.34
CA ASP A 50 4.25 -4.14 3.39
C ASP A 50 3.51 -5.34 2.78
N GLU A 51 3.06 -6.28 3.60
CA GLU A 51 2.35 -7.48 3.16
C GLU A 51 1.12 -7.77 4.03
N ILE A 52 0.07 -8.32 3.41
CA ILE A 52 -1.09 -8.88 4.08
C ILE A 52 -1.26 -10.31 3.58
N GLY A 53 -0.77 -11.28 4.33
CA GLY A 53 -0.65 -12.65 3.82
C GLY A 53 0.29 -12.67 2.59
N PRO A 54 -0.05 -13.37 1.50
CA PRO A 54 0.72 -13.32 0.24
C PRO A 54 0.60 -11.99 -0.53
N THR A 55 -0.32 -11.10 -0.15
CA THR A 55 -0.57 -9.86 -0.90
C THR A 55 0.46 -8.80 -0.58
N ARG A 56 1.21 -8.32 -1.59
CA ARG A 56 2.15 -7.21 -1.41
C ARG A 56 1.45 -5.86 -1.51
N ILE A 57 1.73 -4.93 -0.60
CA ILE A 57 1.15 -3.58 -0.53
C ILE A 57 2.24 -2.55 -0.81
N VAL A 58 1.95 -1.56 -1.66
CA VAL A 58 2.89 -0.49 -2.00
C VAL A 58 2.19 0.86 -1.94
N ASN A 59 2.74 1.78 -1.15
CA ASN A 59 2.48 3.21 -1.21
C ASN A 59 3.78 3.90 -1.68
N PRO A 60 3.86 4.36 -2.94
CA PRO A 60 5.07 4.97 -3.46
C PRO A 60 5.38 6.31 -2.79
N GLY A 61 4.42 6.95 -2.12
CA GLY A 61 4.53 8.32 -1.65
C GLY A 61 4.16 9.36 -2.72
N PRO A 62 4.15 10.65 -2.37
CA PRO A 62 3.67 11.70 -3.27
C PRO A 62 4.65 11.98 -4.42
N VAL A 63 4.12 12.10 -5.63
CA VAL A 63 4.90 12.45 -6.83
C VAL A 63 5.54 13.83 -6.74
N SER A 64 4.95 14.77 -5.98
CA SER A 64 5.52 16.11 -5.74
C SER A 64 6.85 16.08 -5.00
N ALA A 65 7.16 14.98 -4.30
CA ALA A 65 8.45 14.73 -3.67
C ALA A 65 9.39 13.86 -4.55
N GLY A 66 9.03 13.63 -5.82
CA GLY A 66 9.80 12.81 -6.75
C GLY A 66 9.70 11.30 -6.50
N HIS A 67 8.74 10.85 -5.69
CA HIS A 67 8.59 9.42 -5.40
C HIS A 67 7.76 8.67 -6.45
N TYR A 68 8.17 7.43 -6.72
CA TYR A 68 7.46 6.48 -7.57
C TYR A 68 7.83 5.04 -7.15
N ALA A 69 7.10 4.07 -7.69
CA ALA A 69 7.44 2.65 -7.59
C ALA A 69 7.49 2.07 -9.00
N VAL A 70 8.42 1.14 -9.24
CA VAL A 70 8.48 0.32 -10.45
C VAL A 70 8.06 -1.08 -10.07
N VAL A 71 7.12 -1.63 -10.82
CA VAL A 71 6.60 -2.98 -10.61
C VAL A 71 6.91 -3.77 -11.87
N THR A 72 7.63 -4.88 -11.70
CA THR A 72 7.91 -5.82 -12.77
C THR A 72 7.11 -7.09 -12.51
N VAL A 73 6.37 -7.53 -13.51
CA VAL A 73 5.55 -8.74 -13.48
C VAL A 73 6.09 -9.65 -14.57
N ASP A 74 6.35 -10.92 -14.25
CA ASP A 74 6.78 -11.97 -15.20
C ASP A 74 8.10 -11.75 -15.98
N GLY A 75 9.01 -10.84 -15.56
CA GLY A 75 10.26 -10.59 -16.31
C GLY A 75 11.32 -9.74 -15.60
N GLU A 76 12.48 -9.54 -16.25
CA GLU A 76 13.59 -8.69 -15.77
C GLU A 76 13.40 -7.21 -16.19
N LEU A 77 13.95 -6.30 -15.37
CA LEU A 77 13.80 -4.83 -15.40
C LEU A 77 14.26 -4.15 -16.69
#